data_AF-A0A182WZ41-F1
#
_entry.id   AF-A0A182WZ41-F1
#
_cell.length_a   1.000
_cell.length_b   1.000
_cell.length_c   1.000
_cell.angle_alpha   90.00
_cell.angle_beta   90.00
_cell.angle_gamma   90.00
#
_symmetry.space_group_name_H-M   'P 1'
#
loop_
_entity.id
_entity.type
_entity.pdbx_description
1 polymer ?
#
loop_
_entity_poly.entity_id
_entity_poly.type
_entity_poly.pdbx_seq_one_letter_code
_entity_poly.pdbx_strand_id
1 'polypeptide(L)'
;MAATAAAAESNRLNRQNELERQSQRTQNDTMPFYRQKYPQYRIEGDRLATFKEWPKSMPQTPERMADAGFFYTGKSDVVACFYCGGNLRDWLTEDDPWVEHVRNFSECPYVKLVKTPEFIAEFN
;
A
#
# COMPACT_ATOMS: atom_id res chain seq x y z
N MET A 1 37.64 -26.71 -34.98
CA MET A 1 37.17 -27.00 -33.60
C MET A 1 36.76 -25.76 -32.80
N ALA A 2 36.79 -24.53 -33.36
CA ALA A 2 36.44 -23.30 -32.63
C ALA A 2 34.92 -22.98 -32.59
N ALA A 3 34.13 -23.46 -33.56
CA ALA A 3 32.71 -23.12 -33.69
C ALA A 3 31.83 -23.74 -32.58
N THR A 4 32.24 -24.87 -31.99
CA THR A 4 31.47 -25.59 -30.95
C THR A 4 31.62 -24.95 -29.56
N ALA A 5 32.79 -24.36 -29.27
CA ALA A 5 33.06 -23.70 -27.99
C ALA A 5 32.24 -22.41 -27.84
N ALA A 6 32.18 -21.57 -28.90
CA ALA A 6 31.41 -20.33 -28.88
C ALA A 6 29.89 -20.58 -28.76
N ALA A 7 29.38 -21.64 -29.41
CA ALA A 7 27.97 -22.03 -29.29
C ALA A 7 27.62 -22.53 -27.88
N ALA A 8 28.52 -23.29 -27.24
CA ALA A 8 28.34 -23.75 -25.87
C ALA A 8 28.34 -22.58 -24.86
N GLU A 9 29.18 -21.58 -25.08
CA GLU A 9 29.26 -20.38 -24.24
C GLU A 9 28.02 -19.49 -24.40
N SER A 10 27.53 -19.29 -25.63
CA SER A 10 26.28 -18.58 -25.88
C SER A 10 25.07 -19.28 -25.24
N ASN A 11 25.02 -20.61 -25.29
CA ASN A 11 23.96 -21.38 -24.63
C ASN A 11 24.03 -21.27 -23.10
N ARG A 12 25.24 -21.21 -22.53
CA ARG A 12 25.44 -21.04 -21.08
C ARG A 12 24.99 -19.65 -20.61
N LEU A 13 25.35 -18.60 -21.34
CA LEU A 13 24.96 -17.21 -21.04
C LEU A 13 23.44 -17.01 -21.17
N ASN A 14 22.81 -17.57 -22.22
CA ASN A 14 21.36 -17.49 -22.39
C ASN A 14 20.61 -18.18 -21.24
N ARG A 15 21.10 -19.35 -20.80
CA ARG A 15 20.52 -20.07 -19.65
C ARG A 15 20.67 -19.28 -18.34
N GLN A 16 21.82 -18.63 -18.13
CA GLN A 16 22.04 -17.75 -16.97
C GLN A 16 21.08 -16.56 -16.99
N ASN A 17 20.92 -15.90 -18.13
CA ASN A 17 19.99 -14.78 -18.30
C ASN A 17 18.53 -15.19 -18.09
N GLU A 18 18.13 -16.38 -18.53
CA GLU A 18 16.77 -16.91 -18.29
C GLU A 18 16.52 -17.23 -16.82
N LEU A 19 17.51 -17.83 -16.13
CA LEU A 19 17.42 -18.11 -14.70
C LEU A 19 17.36 -16.83 -13.87
N GLU A 20 18.10 -15.78 -14.24
CA GLU A 20 18.02 -14.46 -13.60
C GLU A 20 16.66 -13.80 -13.82
N ARG A 21 16.11 -13.84 -15.05
CA ARG A 21 14.77 -13.34 -15.36
C ARG A 21 13.67 -14.11 -14.63
N GLN A 22 13.81 -15.43 -14.49
CA GLN A 22 12.90 -16.27 -13.73
C GLN A 22 13.01 -15.99 -12.23
N SER A 23 14.22 -15.79 -11.69
CA SER A 23 14.45 -15.42 -10.30
C SER A 23 13.86 -14.03 -9.96
N GLN A 24 13.98 -13.06 -10.87
CA GLN A 24 13.38 -11.73 -10.72
C GLN A 24 11.84 -11.77 -10.81
N ARG A 25 11.27 -12.69 -11.59
CA ARG A 25 9.82 -12.94 -11.63
C ARG A 25 9.33 -13.59 -10.34
N THR A 26 10.00 -14.63 -9.86
CA THR A 26 9.60 -15.32 -8.63
C THR A 26 9.77 -14.45 -7.37
N GLN A 27 10.76 -13.54 -7.34
CA GLN A 27 10.88 -12.52 -6.28
C GLN A 27 9.70 -11.54 -6.24
N ASN A 28 9.11 -11.21 -7.40
CA ASN A 28 7.94 -10.34 -7.49
C ASN A 28 6.62 -11.05 -7.15
N ASP A 29 6.54 -12.36 -7.38
CA ASP A 29 5.36 -13.17 -7.08
C ASP A 29 5.31 -13.68 -5.62
N THR A 30 6.45 -13.70 -4.91
CA THR A 30 6.51 -14.22 -3.53
C THR A 30 6.11 -13.23 -2.45
N MET A 31 5.88 -11.94 -2.74
CA MET A 31 5.38 -11.00 -1.72
C MET A 31 4.31 -10.00 -2.22
N PRO A 32 3.08 -10.49 -2.47
CA PRO A 32 1.94 -9.62 -2.75
C PRO A 32 1.58 -8.73 -1.55
N PHE A 33 1.84 -9.22 -0.34
CA PHE A 33 1.40 -8.59 0.92
C PHE A 33 2.21 -7.34 1.31
N TYR A 34 3.40 -7.10 0.74
CA TYR A 34 4.24 -5.94 1.09
C TYR A 34 4.22 -4.80 0.08
N ARG A 35 3.52 -4.94 -1.06
CA ARG A 35 3.47 -3.87 -2.05
C ARG A 35 2.46 -2.80 -1.60
N GLN A 36 2.96 -1.79 -0.88
CA GLN A 36 2.15 -0.59 -0.65
C GLN A 36 1.79 0.06 -1.98
N LYS A 37 0.52 0.47 -2.13
CA LYS A 37 0.06 1.16 -3.34
C LYS A 37 0.76 2.50 -3.56
N TYR A 38 1.04 3.22 -2.47
CA TYR A 38 1.69 4.52 -2.46
C TYR A 38 2.89 4.52 -1.48
N PRO A 39 4.05 3.96 -1.88
CA PRO A 39 5.21 3.83 -1.01
C PRO A 39 5.76 5.16 -0.47
N GLN A 40 5.55 6.28 -1.19
CA GLN A 40 5.96 7.62 -0.76
C GLN A 40 5.21 8.14 0.47
N TYR A 41 4.10 7.48 0.86
CA TYR A 41 3.29 7.82 2.02
C TYR A 41 3.38 6.75 3.12
N ARG A 42 4.44 5.94 3.08
CA ARG A 42 4.70 4.90 4.09
C ARG A 42 4.94 5.50 5.46
N ILE A 43 5.67 6.61 5.53
CA ILE A 43 5.93 7.31 6.79
C ILE A 43 4.71 8.17 7.13
N GLU A 44 4.27 8.11 8.37
CA GLU A 44 3.10 8.86 8.84
C GLU A 44 3.28 10.38 8.68
N GLY A 45 4.50 10.89 8.94
CA GLY A 45 4.84 12.30 8.70
C GLY A 45 4.57 12.76 7.26
N ASP A 46 4.82 11.91 6.26
CA ASP A 46 4.55 12.23 4.86
C ASP A 46 3.04 12.28 4.59
N ARG A 47 2.25 11.43 5.26
CA ARG A 47 0.78 11.47 5.20
C ARG A 47 0.24 12.74 5.84
N LEU A 48 0.68 13.05 7.07
CA LEU A 48 0.31 14.28 7.79
C LEU A 48 0.55 15.54 6.95
N ALA A 49 1.70 15.59 6.26
CA ALA A 49 2.09 16.73 5.44
C ALA A 49 1.14 17.01 4.25
N THR A 50 0.26 16.05 3.88
CA THR A 50 -0.73 16.25 2.80
C THR A 50 -1.99 17.01 3.25
N PHE A 51 -2.30 17.05 4.55
CA PHE A 51 -3.55 17.61 5.08
C PHE A 51 -3.53 19.14 5.25
N LYS A 52 -2.65 19.87 4.54
CA LYS A 52 -2.51 21.34 4.67
C LYS A 52 -3.82 22.10 4.42
N GLU A 53 -4.63 21.60 3.48
CA GLU A 53 -5.90 22.19 3.08
C GLU A 53 -7.12 21.40 3.60
N TRP A 54 -6.90 20.42 4.48
CA TRP A 54 -8.00 19.67 5.09
C TRP A 54 -8.90 20.61 5.91
N PRO A 55 -10.24 20.51 5.81
CA PRO A 55 -11.12 21.43 6.51
C PRO A 55 -10.96 21.30 8.02
N LYS A 56 -10.53 22.39 8.67
CA LYS A 56 -10.24 22.42 10.13
C LYS A 56 -11.45 22.18 11.02
N SER A 57 -12.67 22.28 10.47
CA SER A 57 -13.91 22.01 11.17
C SER A 57 -14.27 20.52 11.25
N MET A 58 -13.58 19.65 10.50
CA MET A 58 -13.86 18.22 10.52
C MET A 58 -13.34 17.58 11.81
N PRO A 59 -14.15 16.75 12.50
CA PRO A 59 -13.70 16.01 13.69
C PRO A 59 -12.60 14.98 13.40
N GLN A 60 -12.52 14.50 12.15
CA GLN A 60 -11.46 13.61 11.70
C GLN A 60 -10.20 14.42 11.42
N THR A 61 -9.43 14.63 12.48
CA THR A 61 -8.22 15.44 12.42
C THR A 61 -7.17 14.79 11.50
N PRO A 62 -6.25 15.59 10.91
CA PRO A 62 -5.14 15.07 10.13
C PRO A 62 -4.37 13.95 10.82
N GLU A 63 -4.18 14.04 12.14
CA GLU A 63 -3.48 13.04 12.95
C GLU A 63 -4.21 11.71 12.96
N ARG A 64 -5.53 11.73 13.21
CA ARG A 64 -6.35 10.51 13.21
C ARG A 64 -6.43 9.89 11.82
N MET A 65 -6.51 10.71 10.77
CA MET A 65 -6.49 10.23 9.39
C MET A 65 -5.16 9.58 9.01
N ALA A 66 -4.04 10.24 9.33
CA ALA A 66 -2.71 9.74 9.02
C ALA A 66 -2.38 8.47 9.81
N ASP A 67 -2.74 8.41 11.10
CA ASP A 67 -2.61 7.20 11.93
C ASP A 67 -3.34 6.01 11.29
N ALA A 68 -4.58 6.23 10.83
CA ALA A 68 -5.39 5.25 10.09
C ALA A 68 -4.86 4.89 8.70
N GLY A 69 -3.72 5.44 8.28
CA GLY A 69 -3.04 5.11 7.02
C GLY A 69 -3.49 5.97 5.85
N PHE A 70 -4.31 6.98 6.08
CA PHE A 70 -4.82 7.86 5.03
C PHE A 70 -3.90 9.06 4.78
N PHE A 71 -3.78 9.45 3.52
CA PHE A 71 -3.27 10.76 3.10
C PHE A 71 -4.36 11.51 2.35
N TYR A 72 -4.33 12.84 2.41
CA TYR A 72 -5.29 13.68 1.72
C TYR A 72 -4.94 13.80 0.24
N THR A 73 -5.96 13.68 -0.62
CA THR A 73 -5.79 13.73 -2.08
C THR A 73 -5.76 15.15 -2.65
N GLY A 74 -6.02 16.18 -1.82
CA GLY A 74 -6.13 17.57 -2.26
C GLY A 74 -7.49 17.93 -2.89
N LYS A 75 -8.50 17.05 -2.78
CA LYS A 75 -9.83 17.25 -3.37
C LYS A 75 -10.92 17.00 -2.35
N SER A 76 -11.79 17.99 -2.12
CA SER A 76 -12.92 17.90 -1.17
C SER A 76 -12.47 17.35 0.18
N ASP A 77 -13.09 16.29 0.68
CA ASP A 77 -12.76 15.53 1.87
C ASP A 77 -12.24 14.13 1.50
N VAL A 78 -11.71 13.96 0.29
CA VAL A 78 -11.28 12.65 -0.20
C VAL A 78 -9.89 12.30 0.31
N VAL A 79 -9.78 11.14 0.96
CA VAL A 79 -8.51 10.58 1.43
C VAL A 79 -8.25 9.20 0.81
N ALA A 80 -6.99 8.77 0.80
CA ALA A 80 -6.56 7.50 0.23
C ALA A 80 -5.60 6.77 1.17
N CYS A 81 -5.77 5.45 1.33
CA CYS A 81 -4.85 4.65 2.13
C CYS A 81 -3.54 4.41 1.38
N PHE A 82 -2.39 4.63 2.02
CA PHE A 82 -1.09 4.42 1.37
C PHE A 82 -0.84 2.95 0.98
N TYR A 83 -1.44 2.00 1.71
CA TYR A 83 -1.15 0.59 1.57
C TYR A 83 -2.09 -0.08 0.58
N CYS A 84 -3.39 -0.14 0.87
CA CYS A 84 -4.38 -0.78 -0.01
C CYS A 84 -4.82 0.10 -1.18
N GLY A 85 -4.66 1.43 -1.05
CA GLY A 85 -5.11 2.39 -2.06
C GLY A 85 -6.60 2.67 -2.07
N GLY A 86 -7.36 2.14 -1.10
CA GLY A 86 -8.78 2.44 -0.93
C GLY A 86 -9.00 3.92 -0.64
N ASN A 87 -10.02 4.51 -1.29
CA ASN A 87 -10.40 5.91 -1.13
C ASN A 87 -11.69 6.03 -0.32
N LEU A 88 -11.75 7.01 0.57
CA LEU A 88 -12.95 7.38 1.33
C LEU A 88 -13.25 8.87 1.16
N ARG A 89 -14.53 9.23 1.30
CA ARG A 89 -15.10 10.57 1.10
C ARG A 89 -16.46 10.65 1.79
N ASP A 90 -17.06 11.83 1.75
CA ASP A 90 -18.37 12.12 2.34
C ASP A 90 -18.39 11.85 3.86
N TRP A 91 -17.32 12.26 4.55
CA TRP A 91 -17.08 12.00 5.97
C TRP A 91 -18.14 12.69 6.85
N LEU A 92 -18.70 11.92 7.78
CA LEU A 92 -19.66 12.38 8.77
C LEU A 92 -18.98 12.79 10.07
N THR A 93 -19.70 13.52 10.92
CA THR A 93 -19.14 14.06 12.18
C THR A 93 -18.77 12.94 13.15
N GLU A 94 -19.55 11.86 13.15
CA GLU A 94 -19.42 10.67 13.98
C GLU A 94 -18.40 9.65 13.48
N ASP A 95 -17.89 9.80 12.25
CA ASP A 95 -17.01 8.81 11.65
C ASP A 95 -15.66 8.72 12.38
N ASP A 96 -15.20 7.48 12.60
CA ASP A 96 -13.84 7.21 13.05
C ASP A 96 -13.01 6.67 11.88
N PRO A 97 -11.84 7.26 11.59
CA PRO A 97 -11.03 6.83 10.44
C PRO A 97 -10.65 5.35 10.44
N TRP A 98 -10.38 4.75 11.59
CA TRP A 98 -10.04 3.33 11.65
C TRP A 98 -11.26 2.44 11.45
N VAL A 99 -12.38 2.80 12.04
CA VAL A 99 -13.64 2.09 11.84
C VAL A 99 -14.04 2.11 10.37
N GLU A 100 -13.97 3.28 9.71
CA GLU A 100 -14.29 3.39 8.28
C GLU A 100 -13.29 2.65 7.39
N HIS A 101 -12.00 2.61 7.76
CA HIS A 101 -11.01 1.82 7.05
C HIS A 101 -11.33 0.32 7.12
N VAL A 102 -11.74 -0.19 8.28
CA VAL A 102 -12.13 -1.59 8.45
C VAL A 102 -13.41 -1.89 7.68
N ARG A 103 -14.47 -1.10 7.86
CA ARG A 103 -15.78 -1.31 7.21
C ARG A 103 -15.67 -1.42 5.69
N ASN A 104 -14.82 -0.59 5.09
CA ASN A 104 -14.69 -0.50 3.64
C ASN A 104 -13.57 -1.39 3.08
N PHE A 105 -12.51 -1.65 3.85
CA PHE A 105 -11.30 -2.34 3.39
C PHE A 105 -10.70 -3.25 4.48
N SER A 106 -11.48 -4.14 5.09
CA SER A 106 -11.04 -5.10 6.12
C SER A 106 -9.88 -6.01 5.69
N GLU A 107 -9.75 -6.26 4.39
CA GLU A 107 -8.63 -7.01 3.79
C GLU A 107 -7.35 -6.19 3.56
N CYS A 108 -7.35 -4.90 3.91
CA CYS A 108 -6.17 -4.04 3.83
C CYS A 108 -5.02 -4.62 4.69
N PRO A 109 -3.82 -4.86 4.12
CA PRO A 109 -2.69 -5.37 4.91
C PRO A 109 -2.26 -4.44 6.04
N TYR A 110 -2.43 -3.12 5.89
CA TYR A 110 -2.14 -2.17 6.97
C TYR A 110 -3.13 -2.29 8.13
N VAL A 111 -4.42 -2.47 7.83
CA VAL A 111 -5.44 -2.74 8.86
C VAL A 111 -5.09 -4.01 9.62
N LYS A 112 -4.80 -5.11 8.92
CA LYS A 112 -4.41 -6.39 9.52
C LYS A 112 -3.08 -6.33 10.29
N LEU A 113 -2.21 -5.39 9.96
CA LEU A 113 -0.94 -5.19 10.64
C LEU A 113 -1.11 -4.40 11.95
N VAL A 114 -2.00 -3.41 11.98
CA VAL A 114 -2.11 -2.46 13.10
C VAL A 114 -3.24 -2.81 14.06
N LYS A 115 -4.35 -3.39 13.57
CA LYS A 115 -5.53 -3.71 14.38
C LYS A 115 -5.61 -5.20 14.70
N THR A 116 -6.20 -5.48 15.86
CA THR A 116 -6.46 -6.84 16.33
C THR A 116 -7.59 -7.49 15.51
N PRO A 117 -7.59 -8.82 15.33
CA PRO A 117 -8.68 -9.53 14.66
C PRO A 117 -10.06 -9.26 15.26
N GLU A 118 -10.15 -9.08 16.59
CA GLU A 118 -11.41 -8.80 17.29
C GLU A 118 -12.00 -7.46 16.86
N PHE A 119 -11.18 -6.41 16.85
CA PHE A 119 -11.57 -5.09 16.31
C PHE A 119 -12.00 -5.17 14.85
N ILE A 120 -11.29 -5.95 14.02
CA ILE A 120 -11.67 -6.11 12.61
C ILE A 120 -13.04 -6.81 12.49
N ALA A 121 -13.27 -7.86 13.28
CA ALA A 121 -14.52 -8.61 13.29
C ALA A 121 -15.71 -7.83 13.87
N GLU A 122 -15.47 -6.83 14.72
CA GLU A 122 -16.52 -5.96 15.25
C GLU A 122 -17.14 -5.06 14.17
N PHE A 123 -16.36 -4.69 13.15
CA PHE A 123 -16.75 -3.69 12.15
C PHE A 123 -16.79 -4.23 10.70
N ASN A 124 -16.75 -5.55 10.51
CA ASN A 124 -16.79 -6.24 9.22
C ASN A 124 -17.87 -7.32 9.22
#